data_AF-A0A2E7F3S9-F1
#
_entry.id   AF-A0A2E7F3S9-F1
#
_cell.length_a   1.000
_cell.length_b   1.000
_cell.length_c   1.000
_cell.angle_alpha   90.00
_cell.angle_beta   90.00
_cell.angle_gamma   90.00
#
_symmetry.space_group_name_H-M   'P 1'
#
loop_
_entity.id
_entity.type
_entity.pdbx_description
1 polymer ?
#
loop_
_entity_poly.entity_id
_entity_poly.type
_entity_poly.pdbx_seq_one_letter_code
_entity_poly.pdbx_strand_id
1 'polypeptide(L)'
;MARTLAMAAVRETFEETGLVLGEPGDLGETGDESWEAMRALGLAPNLARLAYLGRAITPASRAIRFHARFFWAWSSDMTGKLGGSGELANLAFVPVREALDLPLVDVTQFMLEEVLRRVGVGFALPDRYPFFGYRKDQRHVRYG
;
A
#
# COMPACT_ATOMS: atom_id res chain seq x y z
N MET A 1 1.87 -6.57 15.58
CA MET A 1 1.14 -5.45 14.93
C MET A 1 1.69 -5.09 13.55
N ALA A 2 2.99 -4.83 13.39
CA ALA A 2 3.57 -4.48 12.07
C ALA A 2 3.38 -5.58 11.01
N ARG A 3 3.65 -6.85 11.36
CA ARG A 3 3.48 -8.00 10.45
C ARG A 3 2.04 -8.17 9.98
N THR A 4 1.05 -7.98 10.85
CA THR A 4 -0.38 -8.10 10.49
C THR A 4 -0.80 -7.06 9.46
N LEU A 5 -0.34 -5.82 9.59
CA LEU A 5 -0.62 -4.75 8.62
C LEU A 5 0.07 -5.00 7.28
N ALA A 6 1.29 -5.54 7.30
CA ALA A 6 2.01 -5.92 6.08
C ALA A 6 1.30 -7.07 5.36
N MET A 7 0.87 -8.11 6.08
CA MET A 7 0.06 -9.21 5.53
C MET A 7 -1.24 -8.67 4.91
N ALA A 8 -1.95 -7.79 5.62
CA ALA A 8 -3.16 -7.15 5.09
C ALA A 8 -2.86 -6.37 3.81
N ALA A 9 -1.79 -5.58 3.74
CA ALA A 9 -1.43 -4.85 2.54
C ALA A 9 -1.18 -5.78 1.33
N VAL A 10 -0.53 -6.93 1.53
CA VAL A 10 -0.37 -7.94 0.46
C VAL A 10 -1.71 -8.52 0.04
N ARG A 11 -2.57 -8.89 1.00
CA ARG A 11 -3.89 -9.48 0.74
C ARG A 11 -4.79 -8.53 -0.05
N GLU A 12 -4.96 -7.31 0.44
CA GLU A 12 -5.83 -6.29 -0.18
C GLU A 12 -5.34 -5.94 -1.59
N THR A 13 -4.01 -5.85 -1.80
CA THR A 13 -3.45 -5.63 -3.15
C THR A 13 -3.84 -6.76 -4.10
N PHE A 14 -3.81 -8.02 -3.63
CA PHE A 14 -4.22 -9.15 -4.44
C PHE A 14 -5.73 -9.13 -4.74
N GLU A 15 -6.57 -8.92 -3.73
CA GLU A 15 -8.03 -8.87 -3.88
C GLU A 15 -8.50 -7.75 -4.81
N GLU A 16 -7.91 -6.55 -4.69
CA GLU A 16 -8.35 -5.39 -5.45
C GLU A 16 -7.75 -5.32 -6.86
N THR A 17 -6.57 -5.91 -7.10
CA THR A 17 -5.80 -5.69 -8.33
C THR A 17 -5.41 -6.97 -9.08
N GLY A 18 -5.50 -8.14 -8.46
CA GLY A 18 -4.99 -9.39 -8.99
C GLY A 18 -3.46 -9.52 -8.99
N LEU A 19 -2.73 -8.49 -8.53
CA LEU A 19 -1.28 -8.53 -8.39
C LEU A 19 -0.87 -9.15 -7.05
N VAL A 20 0.07 -10.07 -7.10
CA VAL A 20 0.56 -10.81 -5.94
C VAL A 20 2.01 -10.43 -5.67
N LEU A 21 2.26 -9.87 -4.48
CA LEU A 21 3.60 -9.76 -3.90
C LEU A 21 3.92 -11.06 -3.15
N GLY A 22 4.43 -12.04 -3.87
CA GLY A 22 4.63 -13.39 -3.35
C GLY A 22 5.93 -14.04 -3.82
N GLU A 23 6.31 -15.10 -3.12
CA GLU A 23 7.42 -15.98 -3.48
C GLU A 23 6.98 -17.44 -3.38
N PRO A 24 7.66 -18.39 -4.06
CA PRO A 24 7.35 -19.80 -3.93
C PRO A 24 7.32 -20.24 -2.47
N GLY A 25 6.21 -20.81 -2.03
CA GLY A 25 6.02 -21.19 -0.64
C GLY A 25 4.65 -21.77 -0.35
N ASP A 26 4.50 -22.33 0.84
CA ASP A 26 3.23 -22.86 1.35
C ASP A 26 2.86 -22.14 2.64
N LEU A 27 1.68 -21.50 2.62
CA LEU A 27 1.09 -20.83 3.78
C LEU A 27 0.48 -21.82 4.78
N GLY A 28 0.32 -23.09 4.38
CA GLY A 28 -0.55 -24.04 5.06
C GLY A 28 -2.02 -23.71 4.84
N GLU A 29 -2.90 -24.49 5.46
CA GLU A 29 -4.34 -24.20 5.47
C GLU A 29 -4.61 -22.96 6.33
N THR A 30 -5.31 -22.00 5.76
CA THR A 30 -5.55 -20.68 6.36
C THR A 30 -7.02 -20.46 6.70
N GLY A 31 -7.94 -21.08 5.94
CA GLY A 31 -9.39 -20.87 6.07
C GLY A 31 -9.88 -19.52 5.54
N ASP A 32 -9.00 -18.71 4.93
CA ASP A 32 -9.30 -17.42 4.30
C ASP A 32 -9.20 -17.57 2.79
N GLU A 33 -10.24 -17.16 2.05
CA GLU A 33 -10.37 -17.42 0.61
C GLU A 33 -9.20 -16.82 -0.20
N SER A 34 -8.72 -15.64 0.19
CA SER A 34 -7.64 -14.94 -0.52
C SER A 34 -6.30 -15.61 -0.29
N TRP A 35 -6.04 -16.09 0.94
CA TRP A 35 -4.84 -16.86 1.23
C TRP A 35 -4.87 -18.25 0.59
N GLU A 36 -6.02 -18.92 0.54
CA GLU A 36 -6.15 -20.17 -0.20
C GLU A 36 -5.96 -19.98 -1.71
N ALA A 37 -6.48 -18.89 -2.28
CA ALA A 37 -6.26 -18.55 -3.68
C ALA A 37 -4.77 -18.28 -3.98
N MET A 38 -4.06 -17.55 -3.12
CA MET A 38 -2.62 -17.37 -3.26
C MET A 38 -1.86 -18.69 -3.12
N ARG A 39 -2.24 -19.53 -2.16
CA ARG A 39 -1.67 -20.86 -1.95
C ARG A 39 -1.90 -21.78 -3.15
N ALA A 40 -3.06 -21.72 -3.80
CA ALA A 40 -3.35 -22.48 -5.01
C ALA A 40 -2.43 -22.10 -6.19
N LEU A 41 -1.83 -20.90 -6.16
CA LEU A 41 -0.79 -20.47 -7.11
C LEU A 41 0.63 -20.95 -6.72
N GLY A 42 0.77 -21.65 -5.58
CA GLY A 42 2.06 -22.08 -5.02
C GLY A 42 2.88 -20.94 -4.42
N LEU A 43 2.22 -19.85 -4.00
CA LEU A 43 2.85 -18.65 -3.50
C LEU A 43 2.53 -18.41 -2.02
N ALA A 44 3.47 -17.77 -1.33
CA ALA A 44 3.30 -17.17 0.00
C ALA A 44 3.71 -15.68 -0.03
N PRO A 45 3.20 -14.82 0.87
CA PRO A 45 3.49 -13.39 0.90
C PRO A 45 4.97 -13.09 1.11
N ASN A 46 5.57 -12.35 0.17
CA ASN A 46 6.96 -11.93 0.30
C ASN A 46 7.07 -10.58 1.03
N LEU A 47 7.05 -10.63 2.36
CA LEU A 47 7.15 -9.41 3.18
C LEU A 47 8.53 -8.74 3.12
N ALA A 48 9.57 -9.46 2.66
CA ALA A 48 10.91 -8.88 2.51
C ALA A 48 10.98 -7.89 1.32
N ARG A 49 10.04 -7.99 0.37
CA ARG A 49 9.90 -7.06 -0.77
C ARG A 49 8.90 -5.92 -0.51
N LEU A 50 8.25 -5.91 0.65
CA LEU A 50 7.32 -4.87 1.06
C LEU A 50 8.00 -3.91 2.04
N ALA A 51 8.08 -2.64 1.66
CA ALA A 51 8.70 -1.62 2.50
C ALA A 51 7.67 -0.62 3.01
N TYR A 52 7.86 -0.16 4.25
CA TYR A 52 6.96 0.81 4.86
C TYR A 52 7.15 2.20 4.22
N LEU A 53 6.05 2.88 3.92
CA LEU A 53 6.05 4.22 3.35
C LEU A 53 5.77 5.28 4.41
N GLY A 54 4.72 5.09 5.20
CA GLY A 54 4.31 6.06 6.20
C GLY A 54 2.95 5.75 6.81
N ARG A 55 2.50 6.62 7.69
CA ARG A 55 1.18 6.52 8.34
C ARG A 55 0.39 7.78 8.12
N ALA A 56 -0.91 7.62 7.92
CA ALA A 56 -1.81 8.75 7.87
C ALA A 56 -3.10 8.51 8.63
N ILE A 57 -3.67 9.59 9.15
CA ILE A 57 -4.97 9.59 9.80
C ILE A 57 -5.79 10.74 9.22
N THR A 58 -6.98 10.43 8.70
CA THR A 58 -7.92 11.45 8.22
C THR A 58 -8.47 12.31 9.38
N PRO A 59 -8.99 13.52 9.12
CA PRO A 59 -9.52 14.40 10.17
C PRO A 59 -10.60 13.74 11.01
N ALA A 60 -10.75 14.17 12.27
CA ALA A 60 -11.84 13.72 13.13
C ALA A 60 -13.22 14.16 12.63
N SER A 61 -13.27 15.27 11.89
CA SER A 61 -14.45 15.88 11.30
C SER A 61 -14.98 15.14 10.07
N ARG A 62 -14.22 14.21 9.46
CA ARG A 62 -14.71 13.40 8.34
C ARG A 62 -15.65 12.29 8.83
N ALA A 63 -16.77 12.10 8.14
CA ALA A 63 -17.74 11.04 8.45
C ALA A 63 -17.12 9.63 8.34
N ILE A 64 -16.24 9.43 7.37
CA ILE A 64 -15.44 8.21 7.21
C ILE A 64 -14.00 8.53 7.59
N ARG A 65 -13.44 7.74 8.51
CA ARG A 65 -12.08 7.93 9.01
C ARG A 65 -11.21 6.73 8.76
N PHE A 66 -10.02 7.00 8.25
CA PHE A 66 -9.01 5.97 8.05
C PHE A 66 -7.80 6.25 8.92
N HIS A 67 -7.26 5.17 9.45
CA HIS A 67 -6.01 5.15 10.16
C HIS A 67 -5.05 4.22 9.39
N ALA A 68 -4.60 4.69 8.24
CA ALA A 68 -3.89 3.88 7.26
C ALA A 68 -2.38 3.82 7.52
N ARG A 69 -1.80 2.66 7.19
CA ARG A 69 -0.35 2.49 7.02
C ARG A 69 -0.14 2.20 5.55
N PHE A 70 0.76 2.96 4.95
CA PHE A 70 1.10 2.84 3.55
C PHE A 70 2.39 2.04 3.43
N PHE A 71 2.43 1.21 2.40
CA PHE A 71 3.56 0.41 2.02
C PHE A 71 3.83 0.62 0.54
N TRP A 72 5.04 0.27 0.10
CA TRP A 72 5.42 0.29 -1.29
C TRP A 72 6.23 -0.98 -1.61
N ALA A 73 6.16 -1.41 -2.86
CA ALA A 73 6.94 -2.50 -3.41
C ALA A 73 7.19 -2.22 -4.90
N TRP A 74 8.18 -2.88 -5.48
CA TRP A 74 8.41 -2.77 -6.92
C TRP A 74 7.44 -3.66 -7.69
N SER A 75 6.93 -3.17 -8.81
CA SER A 75 6.11 -3.98 -9.70
C SER A 75 6.86 -5.19 -10.27
N SER A 76 8.19 -5.10 -10.40
CA SER A 76 9.04 -6.23 -10.81
C SER A 76 9.11 -7.37 -9.78
N ASP A 77 8.77 -7.09 -8.52
CA ASP A 77 8.67 -8.10 -7.46
C ASP A 77 7.26 -8.71 -7.40
N MET A 78 6.32 -8.22 -8.22
CA MET A 78 4.93 -8.70 -8.27
C MET A 78 4.70 -9.66 -9.43
N THR A 79 3.76 -10.57 -9.24
CA THR A 79 3.26 -11.50 -10.26
C THR A 79 1.76 -11.35 -10.44
N GLY A 80 1.20 -12.02 -11.45
CA GLY A 80 -0.24 -11.97 -11.74
C GLY A 80 -0.56 -11.03 -12.91
N LYS A 81 -1.85 -10.78 -13.10
CA LYS A 81 -2.35 -9.87 -14.14
C LYS A 81 -3.21 -8.81 -13.47
N LEU A 82 -3.02 -7.58 -13.89
CA LEU A 82 -3.84 -6.46 -13.42
C LEU A 82 -5.30 -6.73 -13.82
N GLY A 83 -6.17 -6.91 -12.82
CA GLY A 83 -7.58 -7.21 -12.99
C GLY A 83 -8.28 -7.03 -11.66
N GLY A 84 -9.20 -6.08 -11.58
CA GLY A 84 -9.92 -5.79 -10.34
C GLY A 84 -11.07 -6.76 -10.07
N SER A 85 -11.55 -6.76 -8.84
CA SER A 85 -12.73 -7.51 -8.37
C SER A 85 -14.05 -7.12 -9.07
N GLY A 86 -14.05 -6.11 -9.94
CA GLY A 86 -15.22 -5.54 -10.60
C GLY A 86 -15.72 -4.23 -9.99
N GLU A 87 -15.28 -3.88 -8.77
CA GLU A 87 -15.63 -2.61 -8.10
C GLU A 87 -14.79 -1.42 -8.59
N LEU A 88 -13.57 -1.68 -9.03
CA LEU A 88 -12.67 -0.67 -9.58
C LEU A 88 -12.75 -0.67 -11.12
N ALA A 89 -13.43 0.34 -11.67
CA ALA A 89 -13.40 0.60 -13.11
C ALA A 89 -12.07 1.31 -13.47
N ASN A 90 -11.27 0.70 -14.34
CA ASN A 90 -10.02 1.23 -14.90
C ASN A 90 -8.76 1.14 -14.01
N LEU A 91 -8.35 -0.07 -13.59
CA LEU A 91 -6.99 -0.25 -13.07
C LEU A 91 -5.94 -0.05 -14.18
N ALA A 92 -4.94 0.77 -13.88
CA ALA A 92 -3.77 0.97 -14.72
C ALA A 92 -2.55 1.34 -13.88
N PHE A 93 -1.36 1.03 -14.40
CA PHE A 93 -0.14 1.66 -13.92
C PHE A 93 -0.03 3.06 -14.52
N VAL A 94 0.09 4.06 -13.66
CA VAL A 94 0.22 5.47 -14.06
C VAL A 94 1.51 6.07 -13.49
N PRO A 95 2.17 6.98 -14.21
CA PRO A 95 3.29 7.73 -13.66
C PRO A 95 2.86 8.50 -12.41
N VAL A 96 3.66 8.43 -11.33
CA VAL A 96 3.33 9.08 -10.05
C VAL A 96 3.07 10.58 -10.21
N ARG A 97 3.77 11.25 -11.12
CA ARG A 97 3.58 12.67 -11.41
C ARG A 97 2.20 12.96 -12.01
N GLU A 98 1.71 12.10 -12.90
CA GLU A 98 0.38 12.23 -13.50
C GLU A 98 -0.71 11.85 -12.50
N ALA A 99 -0.46 10.86 -11.64
CA ALA A 99 -1.40 10.48 -10.58
C ALA A 99 -1.70 11.64 -9.62
N LEU A 100 -0.74 12.54 -9.39
CA LEU A 100 -0.93 13.73 -8.53
C LEU A 100 -1.90 14.76 -9.11
N ASP A 101 -2.21 14.70 -10.42
CA ASP A 101 -3.19 15.59 -11.07
C ASP A 101 -4.63 15.06 -10.95
N LEU A 102 -4.81 13.84 -10.42
CA LEU A 102 -6.13 13.24 -10.16
C LEU A 102 -6.77 13.83 -8.90
N PRO A 103 -8.11 13.77 -8.75
CA PRO A 103 -8.82 14.22 -7.55
C PRO A 103 -8.56 13.28 -6.36
N LEU A 104 -7.37 13.36 -5.78
CA LEU A 104 -6.92 12.54 -4.67
C LEU A 104 -7.39 13.09 -3.32
N VAL A 105 -7.66 12.19 -2.38
CA VAL A 105 -7.67 12.57 -0.97
C VAL A 105 -6.25 12.96 -0.55
N ASP A 106 -6.11 13.96 0.31
CA ASP A 106 -4.84 14.60 0.64
C ASP A 106 -3.82 13.65 1.31
N VAL A 107 -4.31 12.68 2.06
CA VAL A 107 -3.50 11.57 2.58
C VAL A 107 -2.82 10.80 1.44
N THR A 108 -3.54 10.46 0.37
CA THR A 108 -2.99 9.72 -0.79
C THR A 108 -2.01 10.60 -1.55
N GLN A 109 -2.37 11.86 -1.80
CA GLN A 109 -1.48 12.84 -2.43
C GLN A 109 -0.14 12.94 -1.67
N PHE A 110 -0.19 13.11 -0.35
CA PHE A 110 1.01 13.20 0.48
C PHE A 110 1.89 11.95 0.37
N MET A 111 1.30 10.75 0.35
CA MET A 111 2.08 9.51 0.23
C MET A 111 2.73 9.37 -1.15
N LEU A 112 2.07 9.81 -2.23
CA LEU A 112 2.70 9.85 -3.56
C LEU A 112 3.85 10.86 -3.62
N GLU A 113 3.73 12.01 -2.96
CA GLU A 113 4.83 12.97 -2.81
C GLU A 113 6.02 12.37 -2.04
N GLU A 114 5.78 11.56 -1.00
CA GLU A 114 6.82 10.80 -0.30
C GLU A 114 7.54 9.79 -1.21
N VAL A 115 6.80 9.14 -2.12
CA VAL A 115 7.43 8.26 -3.13
C VAL A 115 8.36 9.07 -4.03
N LEU A 116 7.94 10.24 -4.52
CA LEU A 116 8.80 11.11 -5.34
C LEU A 116 10.03 11.61 -4.57
N ARG A 117 9.91 11.91 -3.27
CA ARG A 117 11.07 12.24 -2.41
C ARG A 117 12.06 11.07 -2.36
N ARG A 118 11.57 9.84 -2.24
CA ARG A 118 12.41 8.62 -2.21
C ARG A 118 13.11 8.37 -3.53
N VAL A 119 12.46 8.62 -4.67
CA VAL A 119 13.11 8.56 -5.99
C VAL A 119 14.34 9.46 -6.03
N GLY A 120 14.23 10.69 -5.49
CA GLY A 120 15.34 11.66 -5.46
C GLY A 120 16.57 11.23 -4.64
N VAL A 121 16.42 10.24 -3.75
CA VAL A 121 17.50 9.69 -2.92
C VAL A 121 17.77 8.20 -3.23
N GLY A 122 17.29 7.70 -4.37
CA GLY A 122 17.52 6.32 -4.79
C GLY A 122 16.85 5.27 -3.89
N PHE A 123 15.70 5.59 -3.29
CA PHE A 123 14.97 4.74 -2.34
C PHE A 123 15.79 4.32 -1.11
N ALA A 124 16.78 5.13 -0.71
CA ALA A 124 17.46 4.95 0.57
C ALA A 124 16.46 4.89 1.74
N LEU A 125 16.73 4.04 2.73
CA LEU A 125 15.90 3.96 3.93
C LEU A 125 15.93 5.30 4.68
N PRO A 126 14.77 5.89 5.02
CA PRO A 126 14.75 7.14 5.74
C PRO A 126 15.10 6.93 7.22
N ASP A 127 15.80 7.88 7.83
CA ASP A 127 16.06 7.88 9.29
C ASP A 127 14.76 7.97 10.11
N ARG A 128 13.72 8.57 9.54
CA ARG A 128 12.42 8.80 10.16
C ARG A 128 11.31 8.66 9.14
N TYR A 129 10.22 7.99 9.51
CA TYR A 129 9.09 7.80 8.61
C TYR A 129 8.05 8.90 8.77
N PRO A 130 7.38 9.29 7.69
CA PRO A 130 6.37 10.33 7.74
C PRO A 130 5.10 9.85 8.44
N PHE A 131 4.55 10.75 9.25
CA PHE A 131 3.20 10.71 9.78
C PHE A 131 2.44 11.93 9.28
N PHE A 132 1.32 11.69 8.60
CA PHE A 132 0.38 12.72 8.18
C PHE A 132 -0.90 12.65 9.03
N GLY A 133 -1.35 13.78 9.56
CA GLY A 133 -2.62 13.83 10.28
C GLY A 133 -3.09 15.25 10.48
N TYR A 134 -3.95 15.44 11.47
CA TYR A 134 -4.57 16.73 11.74
C TYR A 134 -4.51 17.06 13.23
N ARG A 135 -4.33 18.34 13.53
CA ARG A 135 -4.47 18.92 14.88
C ARG A 135 -5.35 20.16 14.78
N LYS A 136 -6.44 20.22 15.54
CA LYS A 136 -7.44 21.30 15.46
C LYS A 136 -7.88 21.56 14.00
N ASP A 137 -8.17 20.46 13.28
CA ASP A 137 -8.51 20.42 11.84
C ASP A 137 -7.46 20.99 10.86
N GLN A 138 -6.27 21.38 11.34
CA GLN A 138 -5.16 21.79 10.49
C GLN A 138 -4.25 20.60 10.19
N ARG A 139 -3.77 20.52 8.94
CA ARG A 139 -2.79 19.51 8.52
C ARG A 139 -1.56 19.58 9.40
N HIS A 140 -1.08 18.42 9.82
CA HIS A 140 0.07 18.27 10.70
C HIS A 140 0.91 17.08 10.24
N VAL A 141 2.11 17.37 9.75
CA VAL A 141 3.10 16.38 9.32
C VAL A 141 4.23 16.31 10.34
N ARG A 142 4.66 15.11 10.70
CA ARG A 142 5.88 14.88 11.49
C ARG A 142 6.64 13.69 10.92
N TYR A 143 7.95 13.66 11.13
CA TYR A 143 8.80 12.53 10.81
C TYR A 143 9.29 11.90 12.11
N GLY A 144 9.12 10.59 12.28
CA GLY A 144 9.66 9.87 13.44
C GLY A 144 9.45 8.38 13.36
#